data_AF-A0A1I0TWY0-F1
#
_entry.id   AF-A0A1I0TWY0-F1
#
_cell.length_a   1.000
_cell.length_b   1.000
_cell.length_c   1.000
_cell.angle_alpha   90.00
_cell.angle_beta   90.00
_cell.angle_gamma   90.00
#
_symmetry.space_group_name_H-M   'P 1'
#
loop_
_entity.id
_entity.type
_entity.pdbx_description
1 polymer ?
#
loop_
_entity_poly.entity_id
_entity_poly.type
_entity_poly.pdbx_seq_one_letter_code
_entity_poly.pdbx_strand_id
1 'polypeptide(L)'
;MCKEKAKGEYIFTTTDPLGRMVALKQTTWNMHVIDGDHYRPEFIGQEETIKGIIEDPKFIVKDPIENRERYYDIVHLTSNNKIKPVMVVVDHSTDIGDVCTIFSISRMRETGERGIIYVRPKRK
;
A
#
# COMPACT_ATOMS: atom_id res chain seq x y z
N MET A 1 5.94 23.17 -18.68
CA MET A 1 6.86 23.45 -17.55
C MET A 1 6.69 22.34 -16.52
N CYS A 2 7.56 21.34 -16.55
CA CYS A 2 7.59 20.27 -15.55
C CYS A 2 8.28 20.82 -14.30
N LYS A 3 7.55 20.98 -13.20
CA LYS A 3 8.17 21.28 -11.91
C LYS A 3 8.72 19.98 -11.35
N GLU A 4 10.04 19.86 -11.35
CA GLU A 4 10.78 19.01 -10.40
C GLU A 4 10.25 19.33 -8.99
N LYS A 5 9.49 18.42 -8.38
CA LYS A 5 9.06 18.54 -6.99
C LYS A 5 9.94 17.64 -6.10
N ALA A 6 10.74 18.32 -5.28
CA ALA A 6 11.32 17.94 -4.01
C ALA A 6 11.77 16.47 -3.82
N LYS A 7 13.08 16.26 -3.93
CA LYS A 7 13.83 15.02 -3.65
C LYS A 7 13.85 14.62 -2.16
N GLY A 8 12.82 14.95 -1.37
CA GLY A 8 12.81 14.75 0.09
C GLY A 8 11.44 14.56 0.76
N GLU A 9 10.33 14.51 0.01
CA GLU A 9 8.99 14.32 0.60
C GLU A 9 8.53 12.85 0.56
N TYR A 10 9.05 12.06 -0.38
CA TYR A 10 8.61 10.70 -0.65
C TYR A 10 9.71 9.68 -0.35
N ILE A 11 9.35 8.59 0.31
CA ILE A 11 10.19 7.40 0.49
C ILE A 11 10.35 6.70 -0.85
N PHE A 12 9.23 6.49 -1.54
CA PHE A 12 9.23 5.97 -2.90
C PHE A 12 8.04 6.50 -3.69
N THR A 13 8.18 6.37 -5.01
CA THR A 13 7.08 6.44 -5.97
C THR A 13 7.10 5.18 -6.82
N THR A 14 5.94 4.68 -7.21
CA THR A 14 5.82 3.52 -8.09
C THR A 14 4.52 3.57 -8.90
N THR A 15 4.29 2.57 -9.76
CA THR A 15 3.10 2.46 -10.61
C THR A 15 2.38 1.16 -10.29
N ASP A 16 1.05 1.23 -10.19
CA ASP A 16 0.23 0.04 -9.98
C ASP A 16 -0.12 -0.70 -11.29
N PRO A 17 -0.75 -1.90 -11.23
CA PRO A 17 -1.14 -2.65 -12.42
C PRO A 17 -2.13 -1.96 -13.34
N LEU A 18 -2.77 -0.87 -12.89
CA LEU A 18 -3.70 -0.07 -13.68
C LEU A 18 -3.01 1.13 -14.33
N GLY A 19 -1.68 1.26 -14.19
CA GLY A 19 -0.89 2.35 -14.76
C GLY A 19 -0.95 3.65 -13.95
N ARG A 20 -1.45 3.61 -12.71
CA ARG A 20 -1.57 4.81 -11.86
C ARG A 20 -0.31 4.99 -11.02
N MET A 21 0.16 6.23 -10.92
CA MET A 21 1.27 6.55 -10.02
C MET A 21 0.79 6.53 -8.57
N VAL A 22 1.58 5.89 -7.70
CA VAL A 22 1.34 5.81 -6.27
C VAL A 22 2.61 6.20 -5.52
N ALA A 23 2.48 6.96 -4.45
CA ALA A 23 3.60 7.46 -3.67
C ALA A 23 3.40 7.24 -2.17
N LEU A 24 4.50 6.96 -1.48
CA LEU A 24 4.56 6.92 -0.02
C LEU A 24 5.35 8.12 0.48
N LYS A 25 4.69 9.02 1.21
CA LYS A 25 5.32 10.17 1.86
C LYS A 25 6.06 9.76 3.13
N GLN A 26 7.17 10.41 3.41
CA GLN A 26 7.94 10.20 4.66
C GLN A 26 7.09 10.50 5.89
N THR A 27 6.24 11.52 5.82
CA THR A 27 5.33 11.91 6.92
C THR A 27 4.31 10.82 7.20
N THR A 28 3.69 10.25 6.17
CA THR A 28 2.74 9.13 6.33
C THR A 28 3.41 7.92 6.95
N TRP A 29 4.61 7.55 6.48
CA TRP A 29 5.36 6.44 7.06
C TRP A 29 5.66 6.66 8.54
N ASN A 30 6.17 7.84 8.88
CA ASN A 30 6.52 8.17 10.26
C ASN A 30 5.29 8.23 11.17
N MET A 31 4.14 8.77 10.72
CA MET A 31 2.98 8.99 11.62
C MET A 31 1.94 7.85 11.65
N HIS A 32 1.88 7.03 10.61
CA HIS A 32 0.82 6.01 10.47
C HIS A 32 1.35 4.58 10.36
N VAL A 33 2.68 4.40 10.28
CA VAL A 33 3.31 3.10 10.09
C VAL A 33 4.33 2.81 11.18
N ILE A 34 5.38 3.61 11.32
CA ILE A 34 6.50 3.30 12.23
C ILE A 34 6.44 4.02 13.58
N ASP A 35 5.71 5.13 13.70
CA ASP A 35 5.58 5.96 14.91
C ASP A 35 4.21 6.69 14.89
N GLY A 36 3.88 7.46 15.94
CA GLY A 36 2.64 8.24 16.03
C GLY A 36 1.45 7.48 16.65
N ASP A 37 0.24 7.63 16.07
CA ASP A 37 -1.00 7.09 16.66
C ASP A 37 -1.06 5.56 16.65
N HIS A 38 -0.32 4.92 15.74
CA HIS A 38 -0.25 3.47 15.61
C HIS A 38 1.21 3.02 15.46
N TYR A 39 1.73 2.26 16.43
CA TYR A 39 3.06 1.67 16.35
C TYR A 39 3.02 0.28 15.68
N ARG A 40 3.62 0.14 14.49
CA ARG A 40 3.69 -1.13 13.74
C ARG A 40 5.15 -1.50 13.41
N PRO A 41 5.91 -1.94 14.42
CA PRO A 41 7.34 -2.22 14.25
C PRO A 41 7.64 -3.30 13.21
N GLU A 42 6.65 -4.14 12.86
CA GLU A 42 6.85 -5.16 11.85
C GLU A 42 7.15 -4.62 10.44
N PHE A 43 6.86 -3.35 10.17
CA PHE A 43 7.07 -2.71 8.86
C PHE A 43 8.36 -1.91 8.76
N ILE A 44 9.12 -1.73 9.85
CA ILE A 44 10.41 -1.03 9.82
C ILE A 44 11.36 -1.79 8.87
N GLY A 45 11.93 -1.10 7.88
CA GLY A 45 12.81 -1.70 6.88
C GLY A 45 12.10 -2.52 5.80
N GLN A 46 10.76 -2.43 5.70
CA GLN A 46 9.94 -3.14 4.71
C GLN A 46 9.48 -2.24 3.54
N GLU A 47 10.07 -1.07 3.34
CA GLU A 47 9.65 -0.09 2.34
C GLU A 47 9.56 -0.71 0.93
N GLU A 48 10.57 -1.50 0.54
CA GLU A 48 10.58 -2.22 -0.75
C GLU A 48 9.53 -3.32 -0.82
N THR A 49 9.26 -4.02 0.29
CA THR A 49 8.15 -4.99 0.36
C THR A 49 6.82 -4.29 0.10
N ILE A 50 6.60 -3.11 0.69
CA ILE A 50 5.37 -2.34 0.50
C ILE A 50 5.26 -1.81 -0.94
N LYS A 51 6.36 -1.32 -1.50
CA LYS A 51 6.42 -0.92 -2.90
C LYS A 51 6.05 -2.08 -3.83
N GLY A 52 6.57 -3.28 -3.57
CA GLY A 52 6.24 -4.49 -4.32
C GLY A 52 4.76 -4.89 -4.24
N ILE A 53 4.10 -4.68 -3.09
CA ILE A 53 2.64 -4.90 -2.96
C ILE A 53 1.85 -3.94 -3.86
N ILE A 54 2.33 -2.71 -4.05
CA ILE A 54 1.66 -1.72 -4.90
C ILE A 54 1.88 -2.03 -6.39
N GLU A 55 3.09 -2.47 -6.76
CA GLU A 55 3.47 -2.81 -8.13
C GLU A 55 2.78 -4.07 -8.64
N ASP A 56 2.73 -5.12 -7.83
CA ASP A 56 2.11 -6.41 -8.16
C ASP A 56 1.22 -6.89 -7.00
N PRO A 57 0.11 -6.22 -6.67
CA PRO A 57 -0.81 -6.70 -5.64
C PRO A 57 -1.40 -8.05 -6.03
N LYS A 58 -1.86 -8.82 -5.05
CA LYS A 58 -2.70 -9.99 -5.33
C LYS A 58 -4.11 -9.58 -5.71
N PHE A 59 -4.65 -8.60 -4.98
CA PHE A 59 -5.98 -8.03 -5.18
C PHE A 59 -5.96 -6.52 -4.95
N ILE A 60 -6.79 -5.79 -5.71
CA ILE A 60 -7.19 -4.42 -5.38
C ILE A 60 -8.70 -4.40 -5.18
N VAL A 61 -9.16 -3.83 -4.06
CA VAL A 61 -10.57 -3.78 -3.66
C VAL A 61 -10.96 -2.35 -3.30
N LYS A 62 -12.20 -1.93 -3.57
CA LYS A 62 -12.70 -0.61 -3.12
C LYS A 62 -12.72 -0.54 -1.59
N ASP A 63 -12.24 0.58 -1.04
CA ASP A 63 -12.39 0.89 0.38
C ASP A 63 -13.79 1.47 0.65
N PRO A 64 -14.30 1.40 1.91
CA PRO A 64 -15.54 2.07 2.26
C PRO A 64 -15.51 3.59 2.10
N ILE A 65 -14.33 4.20 2.22
CA ILE A 65 -14.09 5.62 2.00
C ILE A 65 -13.94 5.87 0.51
N GLU A 66 -14.60 6.91 0.01
CA GLU A 66 -14.54 7.31 -1.39
C GLU A 66 -13.10 7.62 -1.81
N ASN A 67 -12.77 7.33 -3.07
CA ASN A 67 -11.43 7.47 -3.65
C ASN A 67 -10.34 6.59 -3.04
N ARG A 68 -10.66 5.72 -2.06
CA ARG A 68 -9.68 4.80 -1.47
C ARG A 68 -9.81 3.39 -1.98
N GLU A 69 -8.66 2.73 -2.06
CA GLU A 69 -8.53 1.36 -2.52
C GLU A 69 -7.55 0.59 -1.62
N ARG A 70 -7.79 -0.71 -1.50
CA ARG A 70 -7.01 -1.63 -0.67
C ARG A 70 -6.25 -2.60 -1.54
N TYR A 71 -4.94 -2.58 -1.40
CA TYR A 71 -3.99 -3.42 -2.12
C TYR A 71 -3.58 -4.53 -1.16
N TYR A 72 -3.79 -5.77 -1.57
CA TYR A 72 -3.53 -6.95 -0.73
C TYR A 72 -2.42 -7.80 -1.32
N ASP A 73 -1.53 -8.31 -0.47
CA ASP A 73 -0.68 -9.46 -0.80
C ASP A 73 -0.32 -10.27 0.46
N ILE A 74 0.26 -11.45 0.26
CA ILE A 74 0.88 -12.25 1.32
C ILE A 74 2.39 -12.12 1.18
N VAL A 75 3.02 -11.52 2.19
CA VAL A 75 4.46 -11.24 2.17
C VAL A 75 5.16 -11.83 3.38
N HIS A 76 6.46 -12.02 3.26
CA HIS A 76 7.33 -12.39 4.37
C HIS A 76 7.86 -11.12 5.05
N LEU A 77 7.41 -10.86 6.28
CA LEU A 77 7.90 -9.75 7.09
C LEU A 77 9.18 -10.20 7.81
N THR A 78 10.32 -9.72 7.35
CA THR A 78 11.63 -10.17 7.84
C THR A 78 11.89 -9.75 9.29
N SER A 79 11.27 -8.66 9.75
CA SER A 79 11.35 -8.14 11.12
C SER A 79 10.93 -9.14 12.21
N ASN A 80 9.99 -10.04 11.91
CA ASN A 80 9.50 -11.06 12.85
C ASN A 80 9.53 -12.47 12.26
N ASN A 81 10.13 -12.64 11.08
CA ASN A 81 10.22 -13.88 10.31
C ASN A 81 8.87 -14.58 10.12
N LYS A 82 7.79 -13.82 9.84
CA LYS A 82 6.44 -14.38 9.61
C LYS A 82 5.92 -14.04 8.23
N ILE A 83 5.24 -15.01 7.64
CA ILE A 83 4.40 -14.79 6.46
C ILE A 83 3.07 -14.22 6.96
N LYS A 84 2.71 -13.02 6.47
CA LYS A 84 1.45 -12.38 6.82
C LYS A 84 0.77 -11.81 5.58
N PRO A 85 -0.56 -11.85 5.53
CA PRO A 85 -1.29 -11.00 4.62
C PRO A 85 -1.14 -9.53 5.05
N VAL A 86 -0.82 -8.68 4.10
CA VAL A 86 -0.64 -7.24 4.26
C VAL A 86 -1.64 -6.50 3.38
N MET A 87 -2.17 -5.43 3.91
CA MET A 87 -3.09 -4.51 3.26
C MET A 87 -2.46 -3.12 3.24
N VAL A 88 -2.36 -2.53 2.05
CA VAL A 88 -1.94 -1.14 1.83
C VAL A 88 -3.16 -0.36 1.37
N VAL A 89 -3.46 0.76 2.02
CA VAL A 89 -4.57 1.64 1.64
C VAL A 89 -4.01 2.82 0.87
N VAL A 90 -4.53 3.03 -0.34
CA VAL A 90 -4.13 4.11 -1.25
C VAL A 90 -5.34 5.02 -1.51
N ASP A 91 -5.13 6.32 -1.41
CA ASP A 91 -6.12 7.36 -1.70
C ASP A 91 -5.81 8.02 -3.04
N HIS A 92 -6.75 7.89 -3.98
CA HIS A 92 -6.66 8.38 -5.36
C HIS A 92 -7.46 9.67 -5.56
N SER A 93 -7.63 10.49 -4.51
CA SER A 93 -8.28 11.82 -4.61
C SER A 93 -7.45 12.84 -5.40
N THR A 94 -6.18 12.55 -5.69
CA THR A 94 -5.29 13.39 -6.50
C THR A 94 -4.71 12.59 -7.67
N ASP A 95 -3.99 13.27 -8.58
CA ASP A 95 -3.31 12.64 -9.73
C ASP A 95 -2.29 11.56 -9.33
N ILE A 96 -1.77 11.63 -8.11
CA ILE A 96 -0.87 10.63 -7.52
C ILE A 96 -1.60 9.97 -6.36
N GLY A 97 -1.69 8.65 -6.40
CA GLY A 97 -2.26 7.86 -5.32
C GLY A 97 -1.39 7.98 -4.06
N ASP A 98 -1.94 8.46 -2.96
CA ASP A 98 -1.21 8.63 -1.71
C ASP A 98 -1.42 7.39 -0.82
N VAL A 99 -0.32 6.73 -0.43
CA VAL A 99 -0.38 5.68 0.59
C VAL A 99 -0.79 6.32 1.91
N CYS A 100 -1.93 5.90 2.45
CA CYS A 100 -2.48 6.45 3.69
C CYS A 100 -2.05 5.65 4.91
N THR A 101 -2.04 4.32 4.79
CA THR A 101 -1.82 3.42 5.92
C THR A 101 -1.56 1.98 5.47
N ILE A 102 -0.92 1.20 6.33
CA ILE A 102 -0.45 -0.17 6.06
C ILE A 102 -0.75 -1.04 7.27
N PHE A 103 -1.30 -2.24 7.05
CA PHE A 103 -1.64 -3.18 8.13
C PHE A 103 -1.27 -4.61 7.78
N SER A 104 -0.78 -5.35 8.77
CA SER A 104 -0.78 -6.81 8.72
C SER A 104 -2.12 -7.31 9.25
N ILE A 105 -2.81 -8.18 8.50
CA ILE A 105 -4.13 -8.69 8.88
C ILE A 105 -4.01 -10.12 9.38
N SER A 106 -4.73 -10.45 10.46
CA SER A 106 -4.75 -11.80 11.04
C SER A 106 -5.66 -12.75 10.27
N ARG A 107 -6.70 -12.22 9.61
CA ARG A 107 -7.63 -12.96 8.76
C ARG A 107 -8.05 -12.08 7.59
N MET A 108 -7.92 -12.58 6.36
CA MET A 108 -8.60 -11.98 5.22
C MET A 108 -10.09 -12.30 5.35
N ARG A 109 -10.92 -11.26 5.48
CA ARG A 109 -12.37 -11.37 5.29
C ARG A 109 -12.65 -10.87 3.89
N GLU A 110 -13.45 -11.60 3.11
CA GLU A 110 -14.06 -11.03 1.91
C GLU A 110 -14.87 -9.82 2.37
N THR A 111 -14.42 -8.62 2.04
CA THR A 111 -15.19 -7.41 2.31
C THR A 111 -16.32 -7.36 1.29
N GLY A 112 -17.53 -7.59 1.79
CA GLY A 112 -18.76 -7.72 0.99
C GLY A 112 -19.06 -6.56 0.05
N GLU A 113 -19.90 -6.88 -0.93
CA GLU A 113 -20.65 -6.02 -1.86
C GLU A 113 -19.89 -4.99 -2.73
N ARG A 114 -18.66 -4.58 -2.41
CA ARG A 114 -18.02 -3.39 -3.03
C ARG A 114 -17.04 -3.66 -4.18
N GLY A 115 -16.94 -4.90 -4.64
CA GLY A 115 -16.31 -5.27 -5.91
C GLY A 115 -14.78 -5.36 -5.88
N ILE A 116 -14.26 -6.42 -6.48
CA ILE A 116 -12.83 -6.57 -6.76
C ILE A 116 -12.50 -5.77 -8.03
N ILE A 117 -11.52 -4.87 -7.94
CA ILE A 117 -11.09 -4.00 -9.04
C ILE A 117 -9.99 -4.68 -9.86
N TYR A 118 -9.15 -5.46 -9.19
CA TYR A 118 -8.04 -6.18 -9.81
C TYR A 118 -7.80 -7.51 -9.11
N VAL A 119 -7.50 -8.52 -9.92
CA VAL A 119 -6.99 -9.83 -9.48
C VAL A 119 -5.72 -10.09 -10.27
N ARG A 120 -4.62 -10.41 -9.58
CA ARG A 120 -3.36 -10.76 -10.25
C ARG A 120 -3.57 -11.91 -11.25
N PRO A 121 -3.18 -11.77 -12.53
CA PRO A 121 -3.26 -12.85 -13.49
C PRO A 121 -2.46 -14.08 -13.03
N LYS A 122 -2.96 -15.28 -13.36
CA LYS A 122 -2.15 -16.50 -13.18
C LYS A 122 -0.97 -16.43 -14.14
N ARG A 123 0.25 -16.63 -13.62
CA ARG A 123 1.43 -16.82 -14.46
C ARG A 123 1.20 -18.08 -15.30
N LYS A 124 1.40 -17.96 -16.62
CA LYS A 124 1.37 -19.09 -17.55
C LYS A 124 2.64 -19.93 -17.39
#